data_AF-A0A3B0QUN8-F1
#
_entry.id   AF-A0A3B0QUN8-F1
#
_cell.length_a   1.000
_cell.length_b   1.000
_cell.length_c   1.000
_cell.angle_alpha   90.00
_cell.angle_beta   90.00
_cell.angle_gamma   90.00
#
_symmetry.space_group_name_H-M   'P 1'
#
loop_
_entity.id
_entity.type
_entity.pdbx_description
1 polymer ?
#
loop_
_entity_poly.entity_id
_entity_poly.type
_entity_poly.pdbx_seq_one_letter_code
_entity_poly.pdbx_strand_id
1 'polypeptide(L)' 'MNWILDIPFVGSHLLTTIIFLPLVGVFLLLLVKNKNGMNDNVVRWVALVTTLMELFLGIFIVLRFDTTTHQMQFVERV' A
#
# COMPACT_ATOMS: atom_id res chain seq x y z
N MET A 1 -18.41 2.66 13.19
CA MET A 1 -17.55 1.53 13.58
C MET A 1 -16.44 1.44 12.53
N ASN A 2 -15.40 2.26 12.65
CA ASN A 2 -14.39 2.42 11.60
C ASN A 2 -13.10 1.69 11.99
N TRP A 3 -13.20 0.39 12.22
CA TRP A 3 -12.14 -0.45 12.81
C TRP A 3 -10.83 -0.50 11.99
N ILE A 4 -10.84 -0.05 10.73
CA ILE A 4 -9.64 0.08 9.87
C ILE A 4 -8.92 1.42 10.09
N LEU A 5 -9.64 2.48 10.49
CA LEU A 5 -9.06 3.80 10.78
C LEU A 5 -8.31 3.84 12.12
N ASP A 6 -8.60 2.87 13.00
CA ASP A 6 -7.86 2.68 14.25
C ASP A 6 -6.49 2.02 14.01
N ILE A 7 -6.16 1.63 12.78
CA ILE A 7 -4.79 1.22 12.41
C ILE A 7 -3.93 2.50 12.41
N PRO A 8 -2.99 2.65 13.37
CA PRO A 8 -2.38 3.93 13.68
C PRO A 8 -1.70 4.61 12.49
N PHE A 9 -1.15 3.83 11.55
CA PHE A 9 -0.46 4.38 10.37
C PHE A 9 -1.38 4.73 9.20
N VAL A 10 -2.44 3.96 8.95
CA VAL A 10 -3.33 4.19 7.79
C VAL A 10 -4.29 5.35 8.08
N GLY A 11 -4.72 5.50 9.33
CA GLY A 11 -5.63 6.57 9.75
C GLY A 11 -4.98 7.94 9.83
N SER A 12 -3.71 8.04 10.25
CA SER A 12 -3.02 9.33 10.39
C SER A 12 -2.01 9.65 9.28
N HIS A 13 -1.46 8.65 8.57
CA HIS A 13 -0.39 8.79 7.57
C HIS A 13 -0.69 8.05 6.26
N LEU A 14 -1.90 8.26 5.72
CA LEU A 14 -2.38 7.54 4.54
C LEU A 14 -1.51 7.78 3.29
N LEU A 15 -1.08 9.02 3.06
CA LEU A 15 -0.30 9.39 1.88
C LEU A 15 1.10 8.75 1.93
N THR A 16 1.75 8.78 3.08
CA THR A 16 3.03 8.08 3.29
C THR A 16 2.85 6.59 3.07
N THR A 17 1.79 5.99 3.64
CA THR A 17 1.56 4.55 3.52
C THR A 17 1.47 4.12 2.05
N ILE A 18 0.64 4.79 1.24
CA ILE A 18 0.47 4.41 -0.17
C ILE A 18 1.73 4.66 -1.01
N ILE A 19 2.50 5.71 -0.74
CA ILE A 19 3.74 5.98 -1.50
C ILE A 19 4.86 4.97 -1.19
N PHE A 20 5.00 4.57 0.08
CA PHE A 20 6.12 3.73 0.53
C PHE A 20 5.84 2.23 0.51
N LEU A 21 4.58 1.79 0.52
CA LEU A 21 4.23 0.37 0.47
C LEU A 21 4.82 -0.39 -0.74
N PRO A 22 4.80 0.13 -1.99
CA PRO A 22 5.45 -0.56 -3.11
C PRO A 22 6.96 -0.71 -2.93
N LEU A 23 7.63 0.25 -2.24
CA LEU A 23 9.05 0.16 -1.93
C LEU A 23 9.34 -0.96 -0.91
N VAL A 24 8.44 -1.20 0.04
CA VAL A 24 8.52 -2.35 0.94
C VAL A 24 8.43 -3.66 0.15
N GLY A 25 7.52 -3.75 -0.82
CA GLY A 25 7.42 -4.92 -1.71
C GLY A 25 8.68 -5.16 -2.54
N VAL A 26 9.26 -4.11 -3.12
CA VAL A 26 10.55 -4.18 -3.81
C VAL A 26 11.66 -4.64 -2.87
N PHE A 27 11.73 -4.09 -1.66
CA PHE A 27 12.71 -4.50 -0.66
C PHE A 27 12.59 -5.97 -0.31
N LEU A 28 11.37 -6.48 -0.10
CA LEU A 28 11.11 -7.90 0.12
C LEU A 28 11.57 -8.77 -1.05
N LEU A 29 11.28 -8.35 -2.29
CA LEU A 29 11.74 -9.06 -3.50
C LEU A 29 13.26 -9.13 -3.60
N LEU A 30 13.99 -8.07 -3.19
CA LEU A 30 15.46 -8.07 -3.19
C LEU A 30 16.06 -9.11 -2.23
N LEU A 31 15.34 -9.47 -1.16
CA LEU A 31 15.76 -10.52 -0.23
C LEU A 31 15.53 -11.93 -0.78
N VAL A 32 14.70 -12.10 -1.83
CA VAL A 32 14.42 -13.38 -2.45
C VAL A 32 15.53 -13.76 -3.42
N LYS A 33 16.37 -14.72 -3.03
CA LYS A 33 17.41 -15.29 -3.91
C LYS A 33 16.77 -16.22 -4.94
N ASN A 34 16.49 -15.72 -6.14
CA ASN A 34 15.93 -16.54 -7.21
C ASN A 34 17.02 -16.97 -8.22
N LYS A 35 17.72 -18.08 -7.92
CA LYS A 35 18.68 -18.70 -8.84
C LYS A 35 18.00 -19.83 -9.61
N ASN A 36 18.17 -19.88 -10.92
CA ASN A 36 17.61 -20.91 -11.82
C ASN A 36 16.09 -21.14 -11.65
N GLY A 37 15.33 -20.10 -11.29
CA GLY A 37 13.86 -20.18 -11.15
C GLY A 37 13.35 -20.91 -9.90
N MET A 38 14.23 -21.30 -8.97
CA MET A 38 13.86 -22.07 -7.78
C MET A 38 12.85 -21.37 -6.87
N ASN A 39 12.79 -20.02 -6.92
CA ASN A 39 11.90 -19.21 -6.08
C ASN A 39 10.89 -18.36 -6.88
N ASP A 40 10.59 -18.73 -8.13
CA ASP A 40 9.64 -18.02 -8.98
C ASP A 40 8.26 -17.84 -8.32
N ASN A 41 7.79 -18.88 -7.62
CA ASN A 41 6.50 -18.82 -6.93
C ASN A 41 6.52 -17.79 -5.79
N VAL A 42 7.61 -17.71 -5.02
CA VAL A 42 7.77 -16.74 -3.93
C VAL A 42 7.77 -15.32 -4.50
N VAL A 43 8.54 -15.08 -5.57
CA VAL A 43 8.58 -13.78 -6.27
C VAL A 43 7.17 -13.37 -6.73
N ARG A 44 6.42 -14.29 -7.35
CA ARG A 44 5.05 -14.03 -7.81
C ARG A 44 4.11 -13.68 -6.67
N TRP A 45 4.14 -14.43 -5.57
CA TRP A 45 3.27 -14.17 -4.43
C TRP A 45 3.61 -12.86 -3.71
N VAL A 46 4.90 -12.53 -3.54
CA VAL A 46 5.31 -11.25 -2.94
C VAL A 46 4.85 -10.08 -3.81
N ALA A 47 5.06 -10.17 -5.13
CA ALA A 47 4.60 -9.16 -6.06
C ALA A 47 3.07 -9.01 -6.03
N LEU A 48 2.34 -10.13 -6.05
CA LEU A 48 0.88 -10.15 -6.03
C LEU A 48 0.30 -9.56 -4.73
N VAL A 49 0.84 -9.95 -3.58
CA VAL A 49 0.36 -9.42 -2.30
C VAL A 49 0.64 -7.93 -2.21
N THR A 50 1.82 -7.47 -2.63
CA THR A 50 2.16 -6.03 -2.64
C THR A 50 1.17 -5.24 -3.50
N THR A 51 0.88 -5.70 -4.73
CA THR A 51 -0.04 -4.98 -5.62
C THR A 51 -1.50 -5.06 -5.18
N LEU A 52 -1.92 -6.17 -4.57
CA LEU A 52 -3.25 -6.29 -3.97
C LEU A 52 -3.43 -5.33 -2.80
N MET A 53 -2.42 -5.19 -1.91
CA MET A 53 -2.47 -4.22 -0.83
C MET A 53 -2.60 -2.79 -1.38
N GLU A 54 -1.82 -2.46 -2.40
CA GLU A 54 -1.88 -1.17 -3.09
C GLU A 54 -3.25 -0.89 -3.70
N LEU A 55 -3.83 -1.89 -4.34
CA LEU A 55 -5.17 -1.81 -4.92
C LEU A 55 -6.24 -1.56 -3.84
N PHE A 56 -6.18 -2.28 -2.72
CA PHE A 56 -7.12 -2.08 -1.62
C PHE A 56 -7.02 -0.69 -1.01
N LEU A 57 -5.80 -0.15 -0.85
CA LEU A 57 -5.59 1.22 -0.40
C LEU A 57 -6.15 2.24 -1.40
N GLY A 58 -5.93 2.03 -2.70
CA GLY A 58 -6.48 2.88 -3.76
C GLY A 58 -8.02 2.90 -3.77
N ILE A 59 -8.66 1.72 -3.68
CA ILE A 59 -10.13 1.62 -3.58
C ILE A 59 -10.62 2.35 -2.32
N PHE A 60 -9.94 2.15 -1.19
CA PHE A 60 -10.30 2.81 0.06
C PHE A 60 -10.27 4.33 -0.03
N ILE A 61 -9.22 4.90 -0.65
CA ILE A 61 -9.09 6.33 -0.92
C ILE A 61 -10.28 6.83 -1.74
N VAL A 62 -10.61 6.15 -2.84
CA VAL A 62 -11.71 6.56 -3.74
C VAL A 62 -13.06 6.50 -3.02
N LEU A 63 -13.32 5.46 -2.24
CA LEU A 63 -14.57 5.32 -1.48
C LEU A 63 -14.74 6.41 -0.42
N ARG A 64 -13.64 6.98 0.08
CA ARG A 64 -13.66 8.01 1.12
C ARG A 64 -13.49 9.44 0.58
N PHE A 65 -13.17 9.59 -0.71
CA PHE A 65 -12.97 10.88 -1.34
C PHE A 65 -14.26 11.70 -1.31
N ASP A 66 -14.17 12.90 -0.73
CA ASP A 66 -15.28 13.86 -0.68
C ASP A 66 -15.30 14.70 -1.98
N THR A 67 -16.27 14.47 -2.85
CA THR A 67 -16.37 15.20 -4.11
C THR A 67 -16.92 16.63 -3.95
N THR A 68 -17.30 17.05 -2.74
CA THR A 68 -17.89 18.38 -2.48
C THR A 68 -16.86 19.47 -2.22
N THR A 69 -15.59 19.11 -2.07
CA THR A 69 -14.50 20.04 -1.78
C THR A 69 -13.40 19.99 -2.84
N HIS A 70 -12.86 21.16 -3.20
CA HIS A 70 -11.71 21.29 -4.08
C HIS A 70 -10.37 21.20 -3.35
N GLN A 71 -10.38 21.06 -2.02
CA GLN A 71 -9.16 21.00 -1.23
C GLN A 71 -8.48 19.63 -1.38
N MET A 72 -7.14 19.61 -1.26
CA MET A 72 -6.39 18.37 -1.14
C MET A 72 -6.76 17.67 0.17
N GLN A 73 -7.36 16.48 0.09
CA GLN A 73 -7.90 15.77 1.26
C GLN A 73 -6.88 14.90 1.97
N PHE A 74 -5.86 14.42 1.26
CA PHE A 74 -4.85 13.50 1.80
C PHE A 74 -3.50 14.20 1.87
N VAL A 75 -3.41 15.20 2.76
CA VAL A 75 -2.17 15.98 2.96
C VAL A 75 -1.45 15.48 4.20
N GLU A 76 -0.22 15.01 4.00
CA GLU A 76 0.72 14.70 5.06
C GLU A 76 1.44 15.99 5.49
N ARG A 77 1.63 16.22 6.79
CA ARG A 77 2.46 17.32 7.31
C ARG A 77 3.60 16.73 8.13
N VAL A 78 4.82 17.16 7.82
CA VAL A 78 6.08 16.74 8.46
C VAL A 78 6.50 17.82 9.45
#